data_AF-A0A9E3DN67-F1
#
_entry.id   AF-A0A9E3DN67-F1
#
_cell.length_a   1.000
_cell.length_b   1.000
_cell.length_c   1.000
_cell.angle_alpha   90.00
_cell.angle_beta   90.00
_cell.angle_gamma   90.00
#
_symmetry.space_group_name_H-M   'P 1'
#
loop_
_entity.id
_entity.type
_entity.pdbx_description
1 polymer ?
#
loop_
_entity_poly.entity_id
_entity_poly.type
_entity_poly.pdbx_seq_one_letter_code
_entity_poly.pdbx_strand_id
1 'polypeptide(L)' 'MASVDGATAARGIPVPRDAATVMLLREGGDGMEVFLLRRVAGMAFAGGMTVFPGGGVDQRDMETSVAWS' A
#
# COMPACT_ATOMS: atom_id res chain seq x y z
N MET A 1 44.09 17.83 12.53
CA MET A 1 43.44 18.08 11.22
C MET A 1 42.62 16.85 10.89
N ALA A 2 41.37 16.81 11.36
CA ALA A 2 40.42 15.75 11.05
C ALA A 2 39.14 16.43 10.54
N SER A 3 38.90 16.36 9.23
CA SER A 3 37.59 16.64 8.66
C SER A 3 36.81 15.35 8.71
N VAL A 4 35.80 15.29 9.58
CA VAL A 4 34.78 14.26 9.55
C VAL A 4 33.64 14.84 8.71
N ASP A 5 33.70 14.66 7.39
CA ASP A 5 32.59 15.04 6.51
C ASP A 5 31.48 13.99 6.60
N GLY A 6 30.84 13.96 7.77
CA GLY A 6 29.56 13.32 7.99
C GLY A 6 28.45 14.17 7.39
N ALA A 7 28.30 14.11 6.06
CA ALA A 7 27.14 14.68 5.39
C ALA A 7 25.90 13.89 5.81
N THR A 8 25.26 14.34 6.89
CA THR A 8 23.89 13.97 7.25
C THR A 8 22.98 14.48 6.14
N ALA A 9 22.70 13.63 5.15
CA ALA A 9 21.65 13.90 4.19
C ALA A 9 20.36 14.13 4.98
N ALA A 10 19.82 15.34 4.92
CA ALA A 10 18.55 15.67 5.53
C ALA A 10 17.50 14.67 5.03
N ARG A 11 16.97 13.84 5.95
CA ARG A 11 15.85 12.95 5.61
C ARG A 11 14.62 13.83 5.42
N GLY A 12 14.38 14.26 4.19
CA GLY A 12 13.16 14.96 3.82
C GLY A 12 11.94 14.10 4.14
N ILE A 13 10.83 14.76 4.48
CA ILE A 13 9.54 14.09 4.68
C ILE A 13 9.17 13.40 3.36
N PRO A 14 8.89 12.08 3.35
CA PRO A 14 8.50 11.39 2.13
C PRO A 14 7.22 12.00 1.55
N VAL A 15 7.21 12.24 0.24
CA VAL A 15 5.99 12.66 -0.46
C VAL A 15 5.00 11.49 -0.46
N PRO A 16 3.76 11.68 0.04
CA PRO A 16 2.73 10.65 -0.01
C PRO A 16 2.46 10.20 -1.46
N ARG A 17 2.11 8.93 -1.63
CA ARG A 17 1.67 8.38 -2.91
C ARG A 17 0.19 8.03 -2.82
N ASP A 18 -0.54 8.33 -3.89
CA ASP A 18 -1.93 7.92 -4.01
C ASP A 18 -2.04 6.40 -3.95
N ALA A 19 -3.03 5.92 -3.20
CA ALA A 19 -3.27 4.51 -2.98
C ALA A 19 -4.77 4.24 -2.83
N ALA A 20 -5.19 3.05 -3.26
CA ALA A 20 -6.55 2.56 -3.10
C ALA A 20 -6.55 1.28 -2.26
N THR A 21 -7.58 1.14 -1.44
CA THR A 21 -7.84 -0.05 -0.61
C THR A 21 -9.24 -0.54 -0.89
N VAL A 22 -9.40 -1.86 -1.04
CA VAL A 22 -10.69 -2.50 -1.34
C VAL A 22 -11.09 -3.39 -0.17
N MET A 23 -12.30 -3.18 0.35
CA MET A 23 -12.92 -4.07 1.34
C MET A 23 -13.95 -4.95 0.62
N LEU A 24 -13.64 -6.24 0.48
CA LEU A 24 -14.61 -7.21 -0.02
C LEU A 24 -15.41 -7.74 1.16
N LEU A 25 -16.69 -7.40 1.18
CA LEU A 25 -17.61 -7.71 2.27
C LEU A 25 -18.51 -8.88 1.89
N ARG A 26 -18.88 -9.69 2.88
CA ARG A 26 -19.96 -10.68 2.77
C ARG A 26 -20.70 -10.77 4.09
N GLU A 27 -21.96 -11.17 4.03
CA GLU A 27 -22.66 -11.63 5.22
C GLU A 27 -22.19 -13.05 5.58
N GLY A 28 -21.83 -13.25 6.84
CA GLY A 28 -21.44 -14.52 7.45
C GLY A 28 -22.44 -14.96 8.52
N GLY A 29 -22.25 -16.16 9.06
CA GLY A 29 -23.16 -16.73 10.07
C GLY A 29 -23.20 -15.93 11.39
N ASP A 30 -22.09 -15.27 11.73
CA ASP A 30 -21.93 -14.49 12.96
C ASP A 30 -21.93 -12.97 12.71
N GLY A 31 -22.28 -12.52 11.50
CA GLY A 31 -22.31 -11.11 11.11
C GLY A 31 -21.52 -10.79 9.85
N MET A 32 -21.24 -9.51 9.63
CA MET A 32 -20.48 -9.05 8.46
C MET A 32 -19.03 -9.50 8.54
N GLU A 33 -18.52 -10.05 7.45
CA GLU A 33 -17.12 -10.47 7.32
C GLU A 33 -16.42 -9.66 6.21
N VAL A 34 -15.09 -9.53 6.33
CA VAL A 34 -14.25 -8.85 5.34
C VAL A 34 -13.05 -9.70 4.96
N PHE A 35 -12.73 -9.72 3.66
CA PHE A 35 -11.57 -10.44 3.15
C PHE A 35 -10.26 -9.70 3.45
N LEU A 36 -9.28 -10.44 3.97
CA LEU A 36 -7.95 -9.95 4.31
C LEU A 36 -6.86 -10.82 3.69
N LEU A 37 -5.70 -10.22 3.43
CA LEU A 37 -4.49 -10.86 2.93
C LEU A 37 -3.42 -10.87 4.02
N ARG A 38 -2.55 -11.89 4.01
CA ARG A 38 -1.29 -11.91 4.77
C ARG A 38 -0.14 -11.62 3.82
N ARG A 39 0.58 -10.52 4.04
CA ARG A 39 1.76 -10.17 3.24
C ARG A 39 2.87 -11.20 3.48
N VAL A 40 3.60 -11.57 2.43
CA VAL A 40 4.78 -12.45 2.56
C VAL A 40 5.81 -11.78 3.45
N ALA A 41 6.40 -12.55 4.37
CA ALA A 41 7.30 -12.01 5.41
C ALA A 41 8.53 -11.28 4.84
N GLY A 42 9.06 -11.74 3.69
CA GLY A 42 10.24 -11.15 3.06
C GLY A 42 10.00 -9.82 2.31
N MET A 43 8.79 -9.27 2.32
CA MET A 43 8.53 -7.98 1.65
C MET A 43 9.23 -6.83 2.38
N ALA A 44 9.90 -5.96 1.61
CA ALA A 44 10.68 -4.83 2.13
C ALA A 44 9.88 -3.80 2.95
N PHE A 45 8.55 -3.78 2.81
CA PHE A 45 7.64 -2.95 3.56
C PHE A 45 6.48 -3.80 4.09
N ALA A 46 6.11 -3.62 5.36
CA ALA A 46 4.94 -4.27 5.96
C ALA A 46 4.90 -5.81 5.76
N GLY A 47 6.05 -6.48 5.67
CA GLY A 47 6.13 -7.93 5.52
C GLY A 47 5.46 -8.64 6.70
N GLY A 48 4.66 -9.67 6.42
CA GLY A 48 3.95 -10.39 7.47
C GLY A 48 2.84 -9.58 8.16
N MET A 49 2.31 -8.51 7.56
CA MET A 49 1.12 -7.85 8.10
C MET A 49 -0.16 -8.44 7.50
N THR A 50 -1.25 -8.39 8.26
CA THR A 50 -2.59 -8.66 7.75
C THR A 50 -3.17 -7.35 7.21
N VAL A 51 -3.62 -7.34 5.97
CA VAL A 51 -4.00 -6.13 5.23
C VAL A 51 -5.24 -6.36 4.38
N PHE A 52 -5.96 -5.29 4.06
CA PHE A 52 -6.94 -5.32 2.97
C PHE A 52 -6.23 -5.41 1.62
N PRO A 53 -6.85 -5.99 0.59
CA PRO A 53 -6.41 -5.84 -0.79
C PRO A 53 -6.29 -4.37 -1.19
N GLY A 54 -5.25 -4.03 -1.94
CA GLY A 54 -5.01 -2.65 -2.35
C GLY A 54 -3.61 -2.45 -2.90
N GLY A 55 -3.31 -1.21 -3.29
CA GLY A 55 -2.04 -0.85 -3.92
C GLY A 55 -1.95 0.65 -4.21
N GLY A 56 -0.81 1.05 -4.78
CA GLY A 56 -0.66 2.40 -5.32
C GLY A 56 -1.54 2.58 -6.55
N VAL A 57 -2.05 3.80 -6.73
CA VAL A 57 -2.81 4.18 -7.92
C VAL A 57 -1.86 4.27 -9.12
N ASP A 58 -2.24 3.66 -10.23
CA ASP A 58 -1.58 3.80 -11.53
C ASP A 58 -2.21 4.98 -12.30
N GLN A 59 -1.45 5.65 -13.17
CA GLN A 59 -2.01 6.76 -13.96
C GLN A 59 -3.21 6.33 -14.81
N ARG A 60 -3.23 5.07 -15.25
CA ARG A 60 -4.34 4.48 -16.04
C ARG A 60 -5.64 4.36 -15.25
N ASP A 61 -5.60 4.40 -13.92
CA ASP A 61 -6.83 4.37 -13.09
C ASP A 61 -7.71 5.61 -13.31
N MET A 62 -7.18 6.66 -13.96
CA MET A 62 -7.92 7.87 -14.33
C MET A 62 -8.69 7.72 -15.66
N GLU A 63 -8.45 6.65 -16.41
CA GLU A 63 -9.12 6.40 -17.68
C GLU A 63 -10.53 5.83 -17.42
N THR A 64 -11.56 6.51 -17.94
CA THR A 64 -12.97 6.07 -17.81
C THR A 64 -13.41 5.18 -18.98
N SER A 65 -12.61 5.06 -20.04
CA SER A 65 -12.92 4.15 -21.14
C SER A 65 -12.66 2.71 -20.69
N VAL A 66 -13.72 1.91 -20.62
CA VAL A 66 -13.63 0.52 -20.19
C VAL A 66 -14.02 -0.40 -21.35
N ALA A 67 -13.12 -1.29 -21.74
CA ALA A 67 -13.26 -2.10 -22.97
C ALA A 67 -14.32 -3.22 -22.90
N TRP A 68 -14.99 -3.40 -21.76
CA TRP A 68 -15.97 -4.47 -21.54
C TRP A 68 -17.43 -4.00 -21.45
N SER A 69 -17.69 -2.68 -21.58
CA SER A 69 -19.06 -2.14 -21.65
C SER A 69 -19.60 -2.15 -23.08
#